data_AF-A0AAW0IP35-F1
#
_entry.id   AF-A0AAW0IP35-F1
#
_cell.length_a   1.000
_cell.length_b   1.000
_cell.length_c   1.000
_cell.angle_alpha   90.00
_cell.angle_beta   90.00
_cell.angle_gamma   90.00
#
_symmetry.space_group_name_H-M   'P 1'
#
loop_
_entity.id
_entity.type
_entity.pdbx_description
1 polymer ?
#
loop_
_entity_poly.entity_id
_entity_poly.type
_entity_poly.pdbx_seq_one_letter_code
_entity_poly.pdbx_strand_id
1 'polypeptide(L)'
;MAASEENSSLFPIFILTIMAIPLVPYTILKLCRAASTKTKSIHCKCSECTRSGKYRKSIFKQISNFSTYSNLTLILLWVVMIVLVYYIKNMSREIQVFEPFSILGLEPGASDVDIKKAYRRLSVQYHPDKNPDPEAHKYFVEFISKAYQALTDPISRENFEKYGHPDGRQGFQMGIALPQFLLDIDGASGGILLLWIVGVCILLPLVVAVVYLSRSSKYTGNYVMHQTLSAYYFCMKPSLAPSKVMDVFVKAAEYMEIPVRRTDTEPLQKLFMLVRSELNLDLKNIKQEQTKFWKQHPALVKTELLIQAQLTRESAALQESTLQGDFRRVLELAPRLLEELMK
;
A
#
# COMPACT_ATOMS: atom_id res chain seq x y z
N MET A 1 -8.10 36.97 -13.23
CA MET A 1 -7.37 36.12 -14.20
C MET A 1 -5.93 35.86 -13.77
N ALA A 2 -5.17 36.81 -13.19
CA ALA A 2 -3.83 36.52 -12.67
C ALA A 2 -3.80 35.48 -11.53
N ALA A 3 -4.67 35.61 -10.52
CA ALA A 3 -4.72 34.68 -9.39
C ALA A 3 -5.03 33.21 -9.77
N SER A 4 -5.73 32.97 -10.88
CA SER A 4 -6.04 31.61 -11.36
C SER A 4 -4.84 30.92 -12.00
N GLU A 5 -3.99 31.66 -12.71
CA GLU A 5 -2.79 31.13 -13.35
C GLU A 5 -1.70 30.86 -12.32
N GLU A 6 -1.54 31.74 -11.33
CA GLU A 6 -0.62 31.56 -10.20
C GLU A 6 -0.93 30.29 -9.40
N ASN A 7 -2.20 30.04 -9.06
CA ASN A 7 -2.62 28.84 -8.33
C ASN A 7 -2.34 27.54 -9.09
N SER A 8 -2.37 27.58 -10.43
CA SER A 8 -2.07 26.41 -11.27
C SER A 8 -0.58 26.04 -11.25
N SER A 9 0.31 27.02 -11.10
CA SER A 9 1.76 26.81 -11.02
C SER A 9 2.22 26.23 -9.67
N LEU A 10 1.46 26.51 -8.61
CA LEU A 10 1.76 26.05 -7.24
C LEU A 10 1.31 24.61 -6.98
N PHE A 11 0.30 24.12 -7.71
CA PHE A 11 -0.25 22.77 -7.52
C PHE A 11 0.77 21.63 -7.73
N PRO A 12 1.59 21.61 -8.82
CA PRO A 12 2.61 20.58 -9.00
C PRO A 12 3.65 20.55 -7.87
N ILE A 13 4.00 21.73 -7.33
CA ILE A 13 4.94 21.86 -6.20
C ILE A 13 4.34 21.26 -4.94
N PHE A 14 3.06 21.52 -4.67
CA PHE A 14 2.32 20.93 -3.56
C PHE A 14 2.22 19.40 -3.66
N ILE A 15 1.94 18.86 -4.84
CA ILE A 15 1.90 17.41 -5.06
C ILE A 15 3.29 16.78 -4.88
N LEU A 16 4.34 17.45 -5.36
CA LEU A 16 5.72 17.01 -5.18
C LEU A 16 6.07 16.87 -3.69
N THR A 17 5.73 17.85 -2.86
CA THR A 17 6.04 17.82 -1.42
C THR A 17 5.24 16.73 -0.69
N ILE A 18 3.94 16.60 -0.97
CA ILE A 18 3.10 15.54 -0.40
C ILE A 18 3.63 14.15 -0.74
N MET A 19 4.12 13.94 -1.96
CA MET A 19 4.71 12.65 -2.34
C MET A 19 6.11 12.42 -1.77
N ALA A 20 6.93 13.47 -1.66
CA ALA A 20 8.30 13.36 -1.16
C ALA A 20 8.35 12.99 0.33
N ILE A 21 7.45 13.55 1.15
CA ILE A 21 7.39 13.35 2.61
C ILE A 21 7.35 11.86 3.01
N PRO A 22 6.48 11.01 2.45
CA PRO A 22 6.47 9.57 2.76
C PRO A 22 7.50 8.77 1.94
N LEU A 23 7.71 9.13 0.66
CA LEU A 23 8.51 8.32 -0.25
C LEU A 23 9.99 8.30 0.15
N VAL A 24 10.57 9.47 0.44
CA VAL A 24 12.01 9.59 0.73
C VAL A 24 12.38 8.85 2.02
N PRO A 25 11.73 9.08 3.19
CA PRO A 25 12.07 8.35 4.41
C PRO A 25 11.84 6.84 4.27
N TYR A 26 10.78 6.42 3.58
CA TYR A 26 10.50 4.99 3.37
C TYR A 26 11.63 4.32 2.56
N THR A 27 12.13 4.99 1.51
CA THR A 27 13.23 4.47 0.69
C THR A 27 14.53 4.36 1.46
N ILE A 28 14.85 5.38 2.28
CA ILE A 28 16.03 5.38 3.16
C ILE A 28 15.95 4.22 4.17
N LEU A 29 14.81 4.08 4.87
CA LEU A 29 14.61 3.01 5.84
C LEU A 29 14.75 1.62 5.20
N LYS A 30 14.22 1.43 3.99
CA LYS A 30 14.31 0.17 3.26
C LYS A 30 15.75 -0.14 2.83
N LEU A 31 16.49 0.86 2.37
CA LEU A 31 17.90 0.71 2.00
C LEU A 31 18.77 0.38 3.22
N CYS A 32 18.56 1.09 4.34
CA CYS A 32 19.23 0.81 5.62
C CYS A 32 18.93 -0.60 6.14
N ARG A 33 17.67 -1.07 6.03
CA ARG A 33 17.29 -2.44 6.42
C ARG A 33 17.93 -3.48 5.52
N ALA A 34 17.98 -3.25 4.21
CA ALA A 34 18.64 -4.15 3.28
C ALA A 34 20.13 -4.31 3.61
N ALA A 35 20.81 -3.21 3.91
CA ALA A 35 22.21 -3.20 4.32
C ALA A 35 22.47 -3.90 5.67
N SER A 36 21.51 -3.88 6.59
CA SER A 36 21.63 -4.42 7.95
C SER A 36 21.14 -5.88 8.11
N THR A 37 20.78 -6.57 7.03
CA THR A 37 20.25 -7.94 7.14
C THR A 37 21.31 -8.95 7.62
N LYS A 38 21.43 -9.09 8.95
CA LYS A 38 22.19 -10.18 9.57
C LYS A 38 21.45 -11.50 9.31
N THR A 39 22.10 -12.42 8.61
CA THR A 39 21.66 -13.81 8.50
C THR A 39 21.61 -14.44 9.88
N LYS A 40 20.40 -14.74 10.39
CA LYS A 40 20.23 -15.57 11.59
C LYS A 40 20.76 -16.98 11.29
N SER A 41 21.94 -17.30 11.82
CA SER A 41 22.50 -18.66 11.80
C SER A 41 21.91 -19.44 12.97
N ILE A 42 21.03 -20.39 12.68
CA ILE A 42 20.59 -21.38 13.67
C ILE A 42 21.60 -22.51 13.68
N HIS A 43 22.20 -22.78 14.84
CA HIS A 43 23.26 -23.78 14.99
C HIS A 43 22.65 -25.17 15.25
N CYS A 44 22.08 -25.81 14.22
CA CYS A 44 21.63 -27.19 14.31
C CYS A 44 22.44 -28.10 13.39
N LYS A 45 22.99 -29.20 13.91
CA LYS A 45 23.87 -30.15 13.20
C LYS A 45 23.16 -31.45 12.78
N CYS A 46 21.82 -31.46 12.71
CA CYS A 46 21.06 -32.67 12.40
C CYS A 46 21.04 -32.98 10.88
N SER A 47 21.18 -34.25 10.48
CA SER A 47 21.23 -34.67 9.05
C SER A 47 19.96 -34.32 8.27
N GLU A 48 18.79 -34.42 8.91
CA GLU A 48 17.51 -33.99 8.33
C GLU A 48 17.43 -32.46 8.11
N CYS A 49 18.07 -31.68 9.00
CA CYS A 49 18.13 -30.23 8.91
C CYS A 49 18.97 -29.78 7.71
N THR A 50 20.09 -30.49 7.47
CA THR A 50 21.00 -30.26 6.34
C THR A 50 20.34 -30.65 5.02
N ARG A 51 19.56 -31.75 5.00
CA ARG A 51 18.86 -32.27 3.80
C ARG A 51 17.62 -31.44 3.42
N SER A 52 16.91 -30.85 4.38
CA SER A 52 15.66 -30.11 4.12
C SER A 52 15.79 -28.83 3.29
N GLY A 53 17.01 -28.36 2.99
CA GLY A 53 17.22 -27.16 2.19
C GLY A 53 16.72 -25.85 2.83
N LYS A 54 16.22 -25.88 4.08
CA LYS A 54 15.76 -24.68 4.83
C LYS A 54 16.82 -23.58 4.95
N TYR A 55 18.09 -23.92 4.73
CA TYR A 55 19.25 -23.07 4.95
C TYR A 55 19.82 -22.38 3.70
N ARG A 56 19.48 -22.83 2.48
CA ARG A 56 19.82 -22.07 1.27
C ARG A 56 18.66 -21.16 0.93
N LYS A 57 18.66 -19.93 1.46
CA LYS A 57 17.97 -18.84 0.76
C LYS A 57 18.69 -18.70 -0.58
N SER A 58 18.14 -19.34 -1.61
CA SER A 58 18.61 -19.17 -2.98
C SER A 58 18.70 -17.67 -3.25
N ILE A 59 19.85 -17.22 -3.76
CA ILE A 59 20.06 -15.85 -4.23
C ILE A 59 18.91 -15.42 -5.17
N PHE A 60 18.32 -16.39 -5.88
CA PHE A 60 17.15 -16.22 -6.72
C PHE A 60 15.87 -15.79 -5.97
N LYS A 61 15.66 -16.23 -4.72
CA LYS A 61 14.54 -15.80 -3.87
C LYS A 61 14.79 -14.40 -3.27
N GLN A 62 16.05 -13.99 -3.19
CA GLN A 62 16.45 -12.63 -2.79
C GLN A 62 16.22 -11.64 -3.93
N ILE A 63 16.46 -12.05 -5.18
CA ILE A 63 16.12 -11.29 -6.40
C ILE A 63 14.60 -11.31 -6.67
N SER A 64 13.89 -12.42 -6.41
CA SER A 64 12.43 -12.46 -6.56
C SER A 64 11.71 -11.54 -5.56
N ASN A 65 12.31 -11.30 -4.38
CA ASN A 65 11.80 -10.32 -3.43
C ASN A 65 12.04 -8.87 -3.92
N PHE A 66 12.99 -8.64 -4.84
CA PHE A 66 13.16 -7.35 -5.50
C PHE A 66 12.00 -7.07 -6.47
N SER A 67 11.43 -8.09 -7.11
CA SER A 67 10.23 -8.01 -7.95
C SER A 67 8.94 -8.33 -7.17
N THR A 68 8.83 -7.81 -5.95
CA THR A 68 7.54 -7.79 -5.25
C THR A 68 6.79 -6.52 -5.65
N TYR A 69 5.46 -6.60 -5.78
CA TYR A 69 4.57 -5.49 -6.16
C TYR A 69 4.90 -4.17 -5.44
N SER A 70 5.33 -4.25 -4.17
CA SER A 70 5.74 -3.10 -3.34
C SER A 70 7.04 -2.40 -3.79
N ASN A 71 7.94 -3.08 -4.48
CA ASN A 71 9.16 -2.46 -5.02
C ASN A 71 8.89 -1.82 -6.38
N LEU A 72 8.04 -2.46 -7.18
CA LEU A 72 7.62 -1.92 -8.47
C LEU A 72 6.79 -0.65 -8.30
N THR A 73 5.91 -0.60 -7.29
CA THR A 73 5.17 0.62 -6.92
C THR A 73 6.11 1.73 -6.45
N LEU A 74 7.16 1.42 -5.70
CA LEU A 74 8.16 2.39 -5.27
C LEU A 74 8.91 2.98 -6.46
N ILE A 75 9.37 2.15 -7.41
CA ILE A 75 10.04 2.62 -8.63
C ILE A 75 9.12 3.53 -9.44
N LEU A 76 7.85 3.13 -9.62
CA LEU A 76 6.84 3.93 -10.30
C LEU A 76 6.68 5.30 -9.62
N LEU A 77 6.58 5.36 -8.30
CA LEU A 77 6.45 6.63 -7.56
C LEU A 77 7.67 7.54 -7.75
N TRP A 78 8.89 7.00 -7.83
CA TRP A 78 10.08 7.78 -8.16
C TRP A 78 10.08 8.29 -9.60
N VAL A 79 9.63 7.48 -10.56
CA VAL A 79 9.48 7.91 -11.96
C VAL A 79 8.48 9.08 -12.05
N VAL A 80 7.33 8.97 -11.39
CA VAL A 80 6.33 10.05 -11.34
C VAL A 80 6.92 11.30 -10.67
N MET A 81 7.69 11.14 -9.60
CA MET A 81 8.37 12.25 -8.92
C MET A 81 9.36 12.96 -9.87
N ILE A 82 10.18 12.22 -10.62
CA ILE A 82 11.13 12.77 -11.60
C ILE A 82 10.38 13.52 -12.72
N VAL A 83 9.27 12.97 -13.23
CA VAL A 83 8.45 13.61 -14.25
C VAL A 83 7.84 14.92 -13.74
N LEU A 84 7.36 14.95 -12.49
CA LEU A 84 6.85 16.18 -11.86
C LEU A 84 7.94 17.23 -11.69
N VAL A 85 9.15 16.85 -11.27
CA VAL A 85 10.28 17.78 -11.17
C VAL A 85 10.64 18.34 -12.56
N TYR A 86 10.62 17.50 -13.59
CA TYR A 86 10.84 17.95 -14.96
C TYR A 86 9.75 18.93 -15.42
N TYR A 87 8.49 18.64 -15.11
CA TYR A 87 7.35 19.52 -15.41
C TYR A 87 7.47 20.88 -14.70
N ILE A 88 7.77 20.89 -13.40
CA ILE A 88 7.99 22.13 -12.63
C ILE A 88 9.14 22.94 -13.23
N LYS A 89 10.27 22.30 -13.53
CA LYS A 89 11.42 22.97 -14.15
C LYS A 89 11.06 23.67 -15.46
N ASN A 90 10.16 23.09 -16.24
CA ASN A 90 9.70 23.68 -17.49
C ASN A 90 8.78 24.89 -17.24
N MET A 91 7.87 24.82 -16.26
CA MET A 91 6.95 25.91 -15.93
C MET A 91 7.61 27.12 -15.26
N SER A 92 8.64 26.93 -14.43
CA SER A 92 9.30 28.04 -13.71
C SER A 92 10.00 29.07 -14.61
N ARG A 93 10.10 28.84 -15.93
CA ARG A 93 10.70 29.79 -16.88
C ARG A 93 9.77 30.93 -17.28
N GLU A 94 8.46 30.84 -17.02
CA GLU A 94 7.46 31.80 -17.51
C GLU A 94 7.13 32.94 -16.52
N ILE A 95 7.51 32.83 -15.24
CA ILE A 95 7.23 33.87 -14.24
C ILE A 95 8.39 34.89 -14.23
N GLN A 96 8.32 35.88 -15.12
CA GLN A 96 9.19 37.06 -15.02
C GLN A 96 8.65 38.00 -13.95
N VAL A 97 9.49 38.35 -12.97
CA VAL A 97 9.17 39.39 -11.97
C VAL A 97 8.90 40.70 -12.72
N PHE A 98 7.74 41.32 -12.48
CA PHE A 98 7.31 42.53 -13.19
C PHE A 98 8.19 43.73 -12.78
N GLU A 99 9.23 43.98 -13.57
CA GLU A 99 10.19 45.07 -13.39
C GLU A 99 10.02 46.08 -14.55
N PRO A 100 9.29 47.19 -14.35
CA PRO A 100 8.93 48.13 -15.42
C PRO A 100 10.12 48.68 -16.21
N PHE A 101 11.23 49.00 -15.54
CA PHE A 101 12.45 49.48 -16.18
C PHE A 101 13.12 48.39 -17.03
N SER A 102 13.23 47.17 -16.49
CA SER A 102 13.82 46.02 -17.19
C SER A 102 13.00 45.60 -18.42
N ILE A 103 11.66 45.67 -18.33
CA ILE A 103 10.75 45.37 -19.45
C ILE A 103 10.94 46.37 -20.60
N LEU A 104 11.14 47.65 -20.29
CA LEU A 104 11.41 48.68 -21.31
C LEU A 104 12.89 48.71 -21.76
N GLY A 105 13.76 47.93 -21.11
CA GLY A 105 15.19 47.90 -21.37
C GLY A 105 15.91 49.19 -20.95
N LEU A 106 15.48 49.80 -19.84
CA LEU A 106 16.03 51.02 -19.27
C LEU A 106 16.66 50.74 -17.89
N GLU A 107 17.60 51.59 -17.49
CA GLU A 107 18.14 51.56 -16.13
C GLU A 107 17.16 52.19 -15.13
N PRO A 108 17.17 51.74 -13.85
CA PRO A 108 16.37 52.36 -12.80
C PRO A 108 16.69 53.85 -12.68
N GLY A 109 15.67 54.72 -12.76
CA GLY A 109 15.85 56.18 -12.68
C GLY A 109 16.00 56.90 -14.03
N ALA A 110 15.73 56.22 -15.15
CA ALA A 110 15.67 56.85 -16.48
C ALA A 110 14.66 58.02 -16.53
N SER A 111 14.94 59.01 -17.38
CA SER A 111 14.08 60.19 -17.54
C SER A 111 12.77 59.87 -18.26
N ASP A 112 11.73 60.67 -18.06
CA ASP A 112 10.42 60.49 -18.73
C ASP A 112 10.53 60.55 -20.27
N VAL A 113 11.54 61.26 -20.78
CA VAL A 113 11.85 61.34 -22.21
C VAL A 113 12.38 60.00 -22.72
N ASP A 114 13.25 59.34 -21.95
CA ASP A 114 13.82 58.03 -22.29
C ASP A 114 12.76 56.92 -22.20
N ILE A 115 11.87 56.98 -21.21
CA ILE A 115 10.73 56.07 -21.05
C ILE A 115 9.80 56.14 -22.27
N LYS A 116 9.42 57.35 -22.70
CA LYS A 116 8.59 57.55 -23.90
C LYS A 116 9.27 57.07 -25.17
N LYS A 117 10.58 57.27 -25.28
CA LYS A 117 11.38 56.83 -26.44
C LYS A 117 11.48 55.30 -26.51
N ALA A 118 11.73 54.64 -25.38
CA ALA A 118 11.80 53.19 -25.28
C ALA A 118 10.44 52.54 -25.57
N TYR A 119 9.35 53.09 -25.00
CA TYR A 119 7.99 52.66 -25.31
C TYR A 119 7.70 52.77 -26.80
N ARG A 120 7.95 53.92 -27.43
CA ARG A 120 7.71 54.09 -28.88
C ARG A 120 8.48 53.08 -29.74
N ARG A 121 9.72 52.73 -29.36
CA ARG A 121 10.52 51.71 -30.06
C ARG A 121 9.88 50.33 -29.95
N LEU A 122 9.51 49.91 -28.73
CA LEU A 122 8.93 48.60 -28.46
C LEU A 122 7.50 48.48 -29.02
N SER A 123 6.69 49.54 -28.92
CA SER A 123 5.34 49.58 -29.48
C SER A 123 5.32 49.38 -30.98
N VAL A 124 6.33 49.86 -31.73
CA VAL A 124 6.41 49.62 -33.18
C VAL A 124 6.77 48.16 -33.48
N GLN A 125 7.56 47.51 -32.63
CA GLN A 125 8.02 46.14 -32.80
C GLN A 125 6.96 45.10 -32.43
N TYR A 126 6.14 45.38 -31.41
CA TYR A 126 5.14 44.46 -30.86
C TYR A 126 3.69 44.91 -31.12
N HIS A 127 3.45 45.88 -32.01
CA HIS A 127 2.09 46.33 -32.35
C HIS A 127 1.27 45.22 -33.02
N PRO A 128 0.00 45.00 -32.65
CA PRO A 128 -0.87 44.01 -33.31
C PRO A 128 -1.01 44.23 -34.83
N ASP A 129 -1.02 45.50 -35.27
CA ASP A 129 -1.14 45.81 -36.70
C ASP A 129 0.15 45.56 -37.51
N LYS A 130 1.31 45.51 -36.85
CA LYS A 130 2.62 45.39 -37.53
C LYS A 130 3.25 44.01 -37.35
N ASN A 131 2.89 43.29 -36.30
CA ASN A 131 3.37 41.96 -36.02
C ASN A 131 2.18 40.98 -35.94
N PRO A 132 2.10 39.99 -36.85
CA PRO A 132 1.02 39.01 -36.86
C PRO A 132 1.13 37.94 -35.76
N ASP A 133 2.21 37.91 -34.98
CA ASP A 133 2.40 36.91 -33.93
C ASP A 133 1.47 37.15 -32.72
N PRO A 134 0.66 36.15 -32.32
CA PRO A 134 -0.27 36.29 -31.19
C PRO A 134 0.45 36.42 -29.84
N GLU A 135 1.64 35.86 -29.69
CA GLU A 135 2.48 36.00 -28.50
C GLU A 135 3.05 37.42 -28.34
N ALA A 136 3.42 38.05 -29.46
CA ALA A 136 3.91 39.43 -29.47
C ALA A 136 2.81 40.40 -29.00
N HIS A 137 1.56 40.15 -29.40
CA HIS A 137 0.41 40.94 -28.95
C HIS A 137 0.17 40.80 -27.44
N LYS A 138 0.19 39.58 -26.92
CA LYS A 138 0.07 39.35 -25.46
C LYS A 138 1.18 40.06 -24.71
N TYR A 139 2.42 39.92 -25.17
CA TYR A 139 3.57 40.57 -24.54
C TYR A 139 3.44 42.10 -24.50
N PHE A 140 2.94 42.70 -25.58
CA PHE A 140 2.70 44.13 -25.67
C PHE A 140 1.68 44.62 -24.64
N VAL A 141 0.52 43.96 -24.56
CA VAL A 141 -0.58 44.37 -23.67
C VAL A 141 -0.24 44.08 -22.21
N GLU A 142 0.35 42.92 -21.92
CA GLU A 142 0.57 42.45 -20.56
C GLU A 142 1.81 43.06 -19.91
N PHE A 143 2.88 43.30 -20.66
CA PHE A 143 4.15 43.76 -20.11
C PHE A 143 4.49 45.19 -20.55
N ILE A 144 4.57 45.46 -21.85
CA ILE A 144 5.08 46.76 -22.36
C ILE A 144 4.13 47.91 -22.02
N SER A 145 2.83 47.75 -22.26
CA SER A 145 1.82 48.77 -21.98
C SER A 145 1.70 49.04 -20.48
N LYS A 146 1.65 47.98 -19.66
CA LYS A 146 1.59 48.10 -18.19
C LYS A 146 2.85 48.72 -17.61
N ALA A 147 4.04 48.37 -18.11
CA ALA A 147 5.30 48.95 -17.65
C ALA A 147 5.36 50.46 -17.94
N TYR A 148 4.91 50.89 -19.13
CA TYR A 148 4.81 52.30 -19.46
C TYR A 148 3.80 53.05 -18.58
N GLN A 149 2.63 52.46 -18.33
CA GLN A 149 1.61 53.04 -17.43
C GLN A 149 2.13 53.18 -16.01
N ALA A 150 2.79 52.14 -15.48
CA ALA A 150 3.39 52.12 -14.15
C ALA A 150 4.40 53.25 -13.92
N LEU A 151 5.18 53.61 -14.95
CA LEU A 151 6.23 54.63 -14.86
C LEU A 151 5.76 56.04 -15.24
N THR A 152 4.66 56.17 -16.00
CA THR A 152 4.16 57.46 -16.50
C THR A 152 3.18 58.12 -15.52
N ASP A 153 2.36 57.33 -14.82
CA ASP A 153 1.41 57.86 -13.86
C ASP A 153 2.10 58.19 -12.52
N PRO A 154 2.03 59.43 -12.01
CA PRO A 154 2.74 59.84 -10.79
C PRO A 154 2.36 58.99 -9.57
N ILE A 155 1.08 58.58 -9.47
CA ILE A 155 0.61 57.76 -8.35
C ILE A 155 1.19 56.34 -8.44
N SER A 156 1.13 55.74 -9.63
CA SER A 156 1.68 54.41 -9.89
C SER A 156 3.20 54.35 -9.70
N ARG A 157 3.92 55.43 -10.06
CA ARG A 157 5.37 55.55 -9.87
C ARG A 157 5.74 55.66 -8.39
N GLU A 158 5.05 56.52 -7.63
CA GLU A 158 5.25 56.63 -6.18
C GLU A 158 4.98 55.29 -5.48
N ASN A 159 3.91 54.60 -5.89
CA ASN A 159 3.57 53.27 -5.39
C ASN A 159 4.66 52.23 -5.71
N PHE A 160 5.20 52.24 -6.92
CA PHE A 160 6.29 51.35 -7.31
C PHE A 160 7.57 51.63 -6.51
N GLU A 161 7.94 52.89 -6.32
CA GLU A 161 9.12 53.28 -5.53
C GLU A 161 8.97 52.92 -4.03
N LYS A 162 7.75 52.98 -3.50
CA LYS A 162 7.46 52.72 -2.08
C LYS A 162 7.17 51.26 -1.74
N TYR A 163 6.53 50.53 -2.66
CA TYR A 163 6.03 49.16 -2.44
C TYR A 163 6.57 48.12 -3.42
N GLY A 164 7.32 48.52 -4.45
CA GLY A 164 7.84 47.62 -5.49
C GLY A 164 6.79 47.16 -6.50
N HIS A 165 5.59 47.74 -6.51
CA HIS A 165 4.50 47.36 -7.41
C HIS A 165 3.64 48.59 -7.80
N PRO A 166 3.21 48.75 -9.08
CA PRO A 166 2.44 49.92 -9.53
C PRO A 166 1.10 50.11 -8.79
N ASP A 167 0.43 49.02 -8.44
CA ASP A 167 -0.86 49.04 -7.72
C ASP A 167 -0.75 49.37 -6.21
N GLY A 168 0.46 49.63 -5.71
CA GLY A 168 0.71 49.98 -4.31
C GLY A 168 0.76 48.77 -3.38
N ARG A 169 0.38 48.96 -2.11
CA ARG A 169 0.41 47.89 -1.09
C ARG A 169 -0.57 46.77 -1.47
N GLN A 170 -0.05 45.69 -2.01
CA GLN A 170 -0.84 44.48 -2.24
C GLN A 170 -1.33 43.91 -0.90
N GLY A 171 -2.63 43.66 -0.81
CA GLY A 171 -3.20 42.88 0.30
C GLY A 171 -2.66 41.45 0.25
N PHE A 172 -2.52 40.81 1.41
CA PHE A 172 -2.10 39.42 1.48
C PHE A 172 -3.18 38.52 0.85
N GLN A 173 -2.99 38.10 -0.40
CA GLN A 173 -3.91 37.18 -1.08
C GLN A 173 -3.52 35.74 -0.73
N MET A 174 -4.40 35.04 0.00
CA MET A 174 -4.26 33.61 0.26
C MET A 174 -4.84 32.82 -0.92
N GLY A 175 -3.96 32.27 -1.77
CA GLY A 175 -4.31 31.29 -2.79
C GLY A 175 -4.29 29.87 -2.24
N ILE A 176 -5.28 29.05 -2.59
CA ILE A 176 -5.20 27.60 -2.39
C ILE A 176 -4.52 27.02 -3.62
N ALA A 177 -3.46 26.22 -3.43
CA ALA A 177 -2.72 25.57 -4.52
C ALA A 177 -3.51 24.44 -5.20
N LEU A 178 -4.85 24.50 -5.24
CA LEU A 178 -5.70 23.54 -5.95
C LEU A 178 -6.02 24.08 -7.34
N PRO A 179 -5.99 23.22 -8.37
CA PRO A 179 -6.29 23.64 -9.72
C PRO A 179 -7.79 23.91 -9.87
N GLN A 180 -8.14 24.89 -10.70
CA GLN A 180 -9.52 25.35 -10.84
C GLN A 180 -10.46 24.26 -11.37
N PHE A 181 -9.99 23.33 -12.22
CA PHE A 181 -10.81 22.22 -12.73
C PHE A 181 -11.36 21.30 -11.64
N LEU A 182 -10.74 21.27 -10.46
CA LEU A 182 -11.19 20.44 -9.33
C LEU A 182 -12.27 21.15 -8.51
N LEU A 183 -12.30 22.49 -8.54
CA LEU A 183 -13.22 23.33 -7.76
C LEU A 183 -14.42 23.83 -8.56
N ASP A 184 -14.38 23.75 -9.88
CA ASP A 184 -15.42 24.28 -10.75
C ASP A 184 -16.63 23.34 -10.78
N ILE A 185 -17.63 23.62 -9.93
CA ILE A 185 -18.79 22.74 -9.61
C ILE A 185 -19.66 22.44 -10.84
N ASP A 186 -19.64 23.30 -11.85
CA ASP A 186 -20.49 23.21 -13.03
C ASP A 186 -19.99 22.20 -14.09
N GLY A 187 -18.82 21.58 -13.87
CA GLY A 187 -18.18 20.64 -14.80
C GLY A 187 -17.96 19.22 -14.25
N ALA A 188 -16.89 18.56 -14.74
CA ALA A 188 -16.51 17.19 -14.36
C ALA A 188 -16.17 16.98 -12.87
N SER A 189 -16.04 18.06 -12.09
CA SER A 189 -15.73 18.04 -10.65
C SER A 189 -16.86 17.45 -9.81
N GLY A 190 -18.13 17.68 -10.18
CA GLY A 190 -19.29 17.16 -9.43
C GLY A 190 -19.33 15.64 -9.37
N GLY A 191 -18.95 14.97 -10.47
CA GLY A 191 -18.82 13.52 -10.51
C GLY A 191 -17.69 13.00 -9.63
N ILE A 192 -16.54 13.68 -9.62
CA ILE A 192 -15.38 13.32 -8.79
C ILE A 192 -15.71 13.47 -7.30
N LEU A 193 -16.42 14.53 -6.93
CA LEU A 193 -16.83 14.83 -5.57
C LEU A 193 -17.86 13.81 -5.07
N LEU A 194 -18.85 13.46 -5.91
CA LEU A 194 -19.84 12.42 -5.58
C LEU A 194 -19.17 11.05 -5.42
N LEU A 195 -18.25 10.67 -6.32
CA LEU A 195 -17.48 9.43 -6.19
C LEU A 195 -16.66 9.39 -4.90
N TRP A 196 -16.06 10.52 -4.49
CA TRP A 196 -15.32 10.60 -3.25
C TRP A 196 -16.22 10.43 -2.03
N ILE A 197 -17.38 11.10 -2.00
CA ILE A 197 -18.37 10.95 -0.92
C ILE A 197 -18.88 9.51 -0.84
N VAL A 198 -19.25 8.90 -1.97
CA VAL A 198 -19.72 7.51 -2.01
C VAL A 198 -18.61 6.55 -1.56
N GLY A 199 -17.38 6.78 -2.02
CA GLY A 199 -16.22 5.97 -1.66
C GLY A 199 -15.90 6.02 -0.16
N VAL A 200 -15.86 7.22 0.41
CA VAL A 200 -15.45 7.44 1.81
C VAL A 200 -16.60 7.18 2.78
N CYS A 201 -17.83 7.61 2.47
CA CYS A 201 -18.95 7.49 3.40
C CYS A 201 -19.70 6.16 3.30
N ILE A 202 -19.68 5.48 2.14
CA ILE A 202 -20.44 4.23 1.95
C ILE A 202 -19.49 3.04 1.81
N LEU A 203 -18.57 3.07 0.84
CA LEU A 203 -17.72 1.91 0.56
C LEU A 203 -16.73 1.63 1.70
N LEU A 204 -16.07 2.65 2.24
CA LEU A 204 -15.08 2.46 3.30
C LEU A 204 -15.71 1.87 4.59
N PRO A 205 -16.82 2.40 5.15
CA PRO A 205 -17.48 1.78 6.29
C PRO A 205 -17.99 0.37 5.98
N LEU A 206 -18.51 0.11 4.77
CA LEU A 206 -18.96 -1.22 4.38
C LEU A 206 -17.81 -2.22 4.32
N VAL A 207 -16.67 -1.84 3.72
CA VAL A 207 -15.47 -2.69 3.68
C VAL A 207 -14.95 -2.94 5.08
N VAL A 208 -14.87 -1.90 5.93
CA VAL A 208 -14.46 -2.06 7.33
C VAL A 208 -15.42 -2.99 8.07
N ALA A 209 -16.73 -2.83 7.90
CA ALA A 209 -17.73 -3.69 8.52
C ALA A 209 -17.59 -5.14 8.06
N VAL A 210 -17.46 -5.40 6.76
CA VAL A 210 -17.29 -6.76 6.21
C VAL A 210 -15.97 -7.38 6.69
N VAL A 211 -14.86 -6.64 6.67
CA VAL A 211 -13.56 -7.14 7.13
C VAL A 211 -13.57 -7.41 8.64
N TYR A 212 -14.13 -6.49 9.41
CA TYR A 212 -14.25 -6.63 10.86
C TYR A 212 -15.14 -7.82 11.23
N LEU A 213 -16.34 -7.92 10.64
CA LEU A 213 -17.27 -9.01 10.90
C LEU A 213 -16.73 -10.36 10.41
N SER A 214 -16.10 -10.42 9.24
CA SER A 214 -15.57 -11.69 8.72
C SER A 214 -14.35 -12.21 9.46
N ARG A 215 -13.47 -11.32 9.97
CA ARG A 215 -12.22 -11.73 10.62
C ARG A 215 -12.29 -11.66 12.14
N SER A 216 -12.73 -10.54 12.69
CA SER A 216 -12.70 -10.31 14.14
C SER A 216 -13.74 -11.15 14.89
N SER A 217 -14.86 -11.49 14.26
CA SER A 217 -15.88 -12.35 14.88
C SER A 217 -15.53 -13.83 14.85
N LYS A 218 -14.60 -14.27 14.00
CA LYS A 218 -14.33 -15.71 13.78
C LYS A 218 -13.30 -16.26 14.76
N TYR A 219 -12.33 -15.45 15.16
CA TYR A 219 -11.18 -15.86 15.96
C TYR A 219 -11.12 -15.15 17.31
N THR A 220 -10.67 -15.86 18.34
CA THR A 220 -10.32 -15.31 19.66
C THR A 220 -8.99 -14.54 19.60
N GLY A 221 -8.61 -13.90 20.71
CA GLY A 221 -7.33 -13.18 20.85
C GLY A 221 -6.09 -14.01 20.51
N ASN A 222 -6.14 -15.33 20.73
CA ASN A 222 -5.03 -16.26 20.44
C ASN A 222 -5.11 -16.89 19.03
N TYR A 223 -5.91 -16.30 18.11
CA TYR A 223 -6.10 -16.79 16.73
C TYR A 223 -6.64 -18.22 16.63
N VAL A 224 -7.45 -18.64 17.59
CA VAL A 224 -8.22 -19.90 17.58
C VAL A 224 -9.68 -19.58 17.33
N MET A 225 -10.39 -20.42 16.58
CA MET A 225 -11.79 -20.20 16.23
C MET A 225 -12.69 -20.34 17.45
N HIS A 226 -13.72 -19.49 17.54
CA HIS A 226 -14.73 -19.63 18.59
C HIS A 226 -15.45 -20.99 18.54
N GLN A 227 -15.61 -21.56 17.35
CA GLN A 227 -16.17 -22.90 17.15
C GLN A 227 -15.31 -23.98 17.82
N THR A 228 -13.98 -23.88 17.71
CA THR A 228 -13.04 -24.80 18.36
C THR A 228 -13.13 -24.72 19.86
N LEU A 229 -13.15 -23.50 20.41
CA LEU A 229 -13.31 -23.31 21.84
C LEU A 229 -14.63 -23.92 22.34
N SER A 230 -15.72 -23.73 21.60
CA SER A 230 -17.02 -24.33 21.93
C SER A 230 -16.99 -25.87 21.88
N ALA A 231 -16.27 -26.44 20.90
CA ALA A 231 -16.12 -27.88 20.76
C ALA A 231 -15.29 -28.48 21.91
N TYR A 232 -14.20 -27.81 22.30
CA TYR A 232 -13.38 -28.20 23.44
C TYR A 232 -14.16 -28.11 24.73
N TYR A 233 -14.84 -26.99 24.98
CA TYR A 233 -15.67 -26.80 26.16
C TYR A 233 -16.74 -27.90 26.29
N PHE A 234 -17.42 -28.25 25.21
CA PHE A 234 -18.44 -29.30 25.22
C PHE A 234 -17.86 -30.71 25.39
N CYS A 235 -16.70 -30.99 24.81
CA CYS A 235 -16.09 -32.31 24.83
C CYS A 235 -15.25 -32.58 26.09
N MET A 236 -14.75 -31.55 26.75
CA MET A 236 -13.89 -31.64 27.92
C MET A 236 -14.72 -31.73 29.20
N LYS A 237 -14.89 -32.96 29.70
CA LYS A 237 -15.57 -33.23 30.98
C LYS A 237 -14.53 -33.48 32.08
N PRO A 238 -14.83 -33.16 33.36
CA PRO A 238 -13.90 -33.43 34.48
C PRO A 238 -13.52 -34.91 34.64
N SER A 239 -14.39 -35.83 34.20
CA SER A 239 -14.17 -37.28 34.25
C SER A 239 -13.54 -37.87 32.99
N LEU A 240 -13.02 -37.03 32.08
CA LEU A 240 -12.43 -37.49 30.83
C LEU A 240 -11.14 -38.27 31.09
N ALA A 241 -11.07 -39.51 30.58
CA ALA A 241 -9.87 -40.32 30.65
C ALA A 241 -8.73 -39.68 29.81
N PRO A 242 -7.46 -39.75 30.25
CA PRO A 242 -6.32 -39.21 29.50
C PRO A 242 -6.21 -39.76 28.06
N SER A 243 -6.61 -41.01 27.85
CA SER A 243 -6.64 -41.62 26.51
C SER A 243 -7.59 -40.92 25.53
N LYS A 244 -8.63 -40.25 26.03
CA LYS A 244 -9.64 -39.55 25.23
C LYS A 244 -9.32 -38.08 24.98
N VAL A 245 -8.26 -37.55 25.57
CA VAL A 245 -7.83 -36.16 25.35
C VAL A 245 -7.45 -35.93 23.88
N MET A 246 -6.82 -36.92 23.25
CA MET A 246 -6.47 -36.86 21.82
C MET A 246 -7.72 -36.76 20.93
N ASP A 247 -8.77 -37.55 21.23
CA ASP A 247 -10.06 -37.51 20.52
C ASP A 247 -10.74 -36.13 20.65
N VAL A 248 -10.49 -35.40 21.74
CA VAL A 248 -10.99 -34.02 21.94
C VAL A 248 -10.14 -33.03 21.14
N PHE A 249 -8.82 -33.16 21.19
CA PHE A 249 -7.88 -32.30 20.47
C PHE A 249 -8.12 -32.29 18.96
N VAL A 250 -8.44 -33.44 18.37
CA VAL A 250 -8.71 -33.55 16.93
C VAL A 250 -9.99 -32.81 16.51
N LYS A 251 -10.95 -32.59 17.42
CA LYS A 251 -12.25 -31.96 17.10
C LYS A 251 -12.18 -30.44 16.85
N ALA A 252 -10.99 -29.86 16.77
CA ALA A 252 -10.82 -28.46 16.43
C ALA A 252 -11.43 -28.12 15.05
N ALA A 253 -12.14 -27.00 14.97
CA ALA A 253 -12.77 -26.53 13.72
C ALA A 253 -11.71 -26.18 12.66
N GLU A 254 -10.51 -25.74 13.05
CA GLU A 254 -9.40 -25.46 12.14
C GLU A 254 -8.95 -26.70 11.38
N TYR A 255 -9.03 -27.88 12.02
CA TYR A 255 -8.72 -29.15 11.36
C TYR A 255 -9.82 -29.56 10.38
N MET A 256 -11.06 -29.13 10.57
CA MET A 256 -12.15 -29.38 9.62
C MET A 256 -11.96 -28.58 8.31
N GLU A 257 -11.25 -27.46 8.33
CA GLU A 257 -10.93 -26.68 7.13
C GLU A 257 -9.84 -27.30 6.25
N ILE A 258 -9.18 -28.38 6.70
CA ILE A 258 -8.15 -29.06 5.93
C ILE A 258 -8.80 -29.79 4.74
N PRO A 259 -8.36 -29.52 3.50
CA PRO A 259 -8.99 -30.10 2.32
C PRO A 259 -8.78 -31.61 2.30
N VAL A 260 -9.87 -32.35 2.10
CA VAL A 260 -9.84 -33.80 1.86
C VAL A 260 -9.98 -34.03 0.36
N ARG A 261 -8.93 -34.53 -0.29
CA ARG A 261 -8.94 -34.79 -1.73
C ARG A 261 -9.30 -36.25 -1.98
N ARG A 262 -9.89 -36.55 -3.15
CA ARG A 262 -10.19 -37.94 -3.53
C ARG A 262 -8.94 -38.80 -3.69
N THR A 263 -7.81 -38.20 -4.04
CA THR A 263 -6.50 -38.85 -4.13
C THR A 263 -5.95 -39.30 -2.78
N ASP A 264 -6.50 -38.80 -1.67
CA ASP A 264 -5.95 -39.03 -0.34
C ASP A 264 -6.42 -40.38 0.23
N THR A 265 -7.38 -41.07 -0.40
CA THR A 265 -7.97 -42.32 0.12
C THR A 265 -6.95 -43.44 0.26
N GLU A 266 -6.16 -43.72 -0.78
CA GLU A 266 -5.12 -44.74 -0.76
C GLU A 266 -4.02 -44.48 0.28
N PRO A 267 -3.38 -43.29 0.34
CA PRO A 267 -2.35 -43.04 1.35
C PRO A 267 -2.94 -43.00 2.77
N LEU A 268 -4.17 -42.53 2.96
CA LEU A 268 -4.84 -42.59 4.27
C LEU A 268 -5.10 -44.03 4.72
N GLN A 269 -5.49 -44.93 3.83
CA GLN A 269 -5.67 -46.34 4.17
C GLN A 269 -4.34 -47.02 4.54
N LYS A 270 -3.26 -46.73 3.80
CA LYS A 270 -1.91 -47.21 4.14
C LYS A 270 -1.48 -46.70 5.52
N LEU A 271 -1.67 -45.42 5.78
CA LEU A 271 -1.36 -44.80 7.07
C LEU A 271 -2.19 -45.40 8.21
N PHE A 272 -3.49 -45.62 7.96
CA PHE A 272 -4.38 -46.28 8.91
C PHE A 272 -3.83 -47.66 9.31
N MET A 273 -3.39 -48.47 8.35
CA MET A 273 -2.85 -49.80 8.65
C MET A 273 -1.59 -49.77 9.50
N LEU A 274 -0.71 -48.77 9.29
CA LEU A 274 0.50 -48.58 10.10
C LEU A 274 0.19 -48.15 11.53
N VAL A 275 -0.78 -47.26 11.68
CA VAL A 275 -1.06 -46.56 12.93
C VAL A 275 -2.17 -47.22 13.76
N ARG A 276 -2.88 -48.20 13.18
CA ARG A 276 -4.07 -48.85 13.76
C ARG A 276 -3.89 -49.36 15.18
N SER A 277 -2.70 -49.86 15.52
CA SER A 277 -2.41 -50.42 16.85
C SER A 277 -2.47 -49.38 17.96
N GLU A 278 -2.19 -48.12 17.64
CA GLU A 278 -2.11 -47.02 18.58
C GLU A 278 -3.38 -46.16 18.61
N LEU A 279 -4.33 -46.43 17.70
CA LEU A 279 -5.67 -45.88 17.80
C LEU A 279 -6.36 -46.54 18.99
N ASN A 280 -6.98 -45.75 19.87
CA ASN A 280 -7.75 -46.22 21.04
C ASN A 280 -9.05 -46.94 20.63
N LEU A 281 -8.94 -47.96 19.79
CA LEU A 281 -10.03 -48.81 19.30
C LEU A 281 -10.17 -50.00 20.27
N ASP A 282 -11.38 -50.25 20.76
CA ASP A 282 -11.64 -51.37 21.65
C ASP A 282 -11.34 -52.71 20.95
N LEU A 283 -10.39 -53.47 21.49
CA LEU A 283 -9.96 -54.76 20.92
C LEU A 283 -11.10 -55.79 20.81
N LYS A 284 -12.16 -55.65 21.61
CA LYS A 284 -13.31 -56.58 21.61
C LYS A 284 -14.24 -56.38 20.40
N ASN A 285 -14.32 -55.18 19.83
CA ASN A 285 -15.25 -54.81 18.75
C ASN A 285 -14.56 -54.07 17.59
N ILE A 286 -13.37 -54.54 17.19
CA ILE A 286 -12.50 -53.87 16.21
C ILE A 286 -13.24 -53.51 14.91
N LYS A 287 -14.06 -54.41 14.35
CA LYS A 287 -14.78 -54.14 13.08
C LYS A 287 -15.81 -53.01 13.23
N GLN A 288 -16.54 -52.98 14.33
CA GLN A 288 -17.56 -51.96 14.58
C GLN A 288 -16.92 -50.60 14.84
N GLU A 289 -15.87 -50.55 15.65
CA GLU A 289 -15.14 -49.31 15.93
C GLU A 289 -14.40 -48.78 14.69
N GLN A 290 -13.88 -49.65 13.81
CA GLN A 290 -13.36 -49.24 12.51
C GLN A 290 -14.43 -48.55 11.65
N THR A 291 -15.62 -49.13 11.55
CA THR A 291 -16.70 -48.49 10.78
C THR A 291 -17.13 -47.16 11.40
N LYS A 292 -17.10 -47.04 12.73
CA LYS A 292 -17.44 -45.81 13.45
C LYS A 292 -16.39 -44.72 13.23
N PHE A 293 -15.11 -45.09 13.21
CA PHE A 293 -14.00 -44.20 12.91
C PHE A 293 -14.12 -43.60 11.50
N TRP A 294 -14.31 -44.43 10.48
CA TRP A 294 -14.47 -43.94 9.09
C TRP A 294 -15.77 -43.20 8.82
N LYS A 295 -16.80 -43.33 9.69
CA LYS A 295 -18.05 -42.57 9.61
C LYS A 295 -17.94 -41.13 10.15
N GLN A 296 -16.85 -40.79 10.83
CA GLN A 296 -16.62 -39.42 11.29
C GLN A 296 -16.37 -38.48 10.11
N HIS A 297 -16.35 -37.17 10.39
CA HIS A 297 -16.03 -36.18 9.38
C HIS A 297 -14.64 -36.46 8.78
N PRO A 298 -14.49 -36.54 7.45
CA PRO A 298 -13.29 -37.08 6.81
C PRO A 298 -12.02 -36.24 7.10
N ALA A 299 -12.17 -34.94 7.35
CA ALA A 299 -11.06 -34.08 7.74
C ALA A 299 -10.53 -34.39 9.15
N LEU A 300 -11.41 -34.79 10.07
CA LEU A 300 -11.02 -35.21 11.42
C LEU A 300 -10.25 -36.51 11.38
N VAL A 301 -10.78 -37.50 10.65
CA VAL A 301 -10.11 -38.80 10.42
C VAL A 301 -8.72 -38.60 9.83
N LYS A 302 -8.61 -37.75 8.80
CA LYS A 302 -7.31 -37.39 8.20
C LYS A 302 -6.37 -36.77 9.23
N THR A 303 -6.84 -35.83 10.03
CA THR A 303 -6.02 -35.13 11.03
C THR A 303 -5.57 -36.07 12.16
N GLU A 304 -6.46 -36.92 12.66
CA GLU A 304 -6.15 -37.92 13.69
C GLU A 304 -5.02 -38.85 13.23
N LEU A 305 -5.15 -39.39 12.01
CA LEU A 305 -4.13 -40.26 11.44
C LEU A 305 -2.79 -39.54 11.24
N LEU A 306 -2.83 -38.28 10.80
CA LEU A 306 -1.62 -37.47 10.61
C LEU A 306 -0.93 -37.16 11.94
N ILE A 307 -1.66 -36.80 12.99
CA ILE A 307 -1.07 -36.54 14.31
C ILE A 307 -0.52 -37.84 14.89
N GLN A 308 -1.28 -38.93 14.80
CA GLN A 308 -0.84 -40.21 15.33
C GLN A 308 0.38 -40.76 14.58
N ALA A 309 0.51 -40.51 13.27
CA ALA A 309 1.73 -40.80 12.52
C ALA A 309 2.95 -39.99 13.03
N GLN A 310 2.75 -38.75 13.48
CA GLN A 310 3.81 -37.98 14.12
C GLN A 310 4.19 -38.55 15.49
N LEU A 311 3.21 -38.96 16.29
CA LEU A 311 3.44 -39.53 17.62
C LEU A 311 4.18 -40.87 17.56
N THR A 312 3.86 -41.69 16.57
CA THR A 312 4.51 -43.00 16.30
C THR A 312 5.83 -42.89 15.55
N ARG A 313 6.24 -41.67 15.14
CA ARG A 313 7.43 -41.39 14.34
C ARG A 313 7.43 -42.05 12.94
N GLU A 314 6.27 -42.44 12.44
CA GLU A 314 6.08 -42.97 11.08
C GLU A 314 5.96 -41.88 10.00
N SER A 315 6.49 -40.68 10.27
CA SER A 315 6.41 -39.53 9.37
C SER A 315 7.22 -39.69 8.08
N ALA A 316 8.15 -40.64 8.03
CA ALA A 316 8.90 -40.99 6.82
C ALA A 316 7.99 -41.54 5.71
N ALA A 317 6.96 -42.31 6.07
CA ALA A 317 5.97 -42.84 5.12
C ALA A 317 5.14 -41.74 4.43
N LEU A 318 5.08 -40.54 5.02
CA LEU A 318 4.34 -39.39 4.47
C LEU A 318 5.15 -38.58 3.47
N GLN A 319 6.48 -38.76 3.42
CA GLN A 319 7.40 -37.91 2.66
C GLN A 319 7.23 -38.05 1.13
N GLU A 320 6.66 -39.15 0.67
CA GLU A 320 6.39 -39.45 -0.75
C GLU A 320 4.94 -39.14 -1.17
N SER A 321 4.10 -38.66 -0.24
CA SER A 321 2.64 -38.55 -0.43
C SER A 321 2.15 -37.12 -0.64
N THR A 322 0.98 -36.98 -1.29
CA THR A 322 0.26 -35.70 -1.42
C THR A 322 -0.13 -35.07 -0.06
N LEU A 323 -0.08 -35.86 1.02
CA LEU A 323 -0.48 -35.47 2.38
C LEU A 323 0.58 -34.65 3.11
N GLN A 324 1.82 -34.57 2.60
CA GLN A 324 2.92 -33.88 3.30
C GLN A 324 2.62 -32.39 3.57
N GLY A 325 1.93 -31.72 2.64
CA GLY A 325 1.52 -30.32 2.81
C GLY A 325 0.50 -30.15 3.93
N ASP A 326 -0.48 -31.04 3.99
CA ASP A 326 -1.54 -31.02 5.01
C ASP A 326 -0.98 -31.41 6.38
N PHE A 327 -0.10 -32.42 6.42
CA PHE A 327 0.65 -32.80 7.62
C PHE A 327 1.40 -31.62 8.23
N ARG A 328 2.13 -30.86 7.41
CA ARG A 328 2.84 -29.66 7.88
C ARG A 328 1.88 -28.62 8.44
N ARG A 329 0.72 -28.44 7.82
CA ARG A 329 -0.31 -27.49 8.27
C ARG A 329 -0.94 -27.90 9.60
N VAL A 330 -1.24 -29.19 9.79
CA VAL A 330 -1.71 -29.74 11.07
C VAL A 330 -0.70 -29.43 12.19
N LEU A 331 0.58 -29.72 11.94
CA LEU A 331 1.64 -29.48 12.94
C LEU A 331 1.89 -28.00 13.22
N GLU A 332 1.61 -27.11 12.28
CA GLU A 332 1.71 -25.66 12.48
C GLU A 332 0.61 -25.13 13.41
N LEU A 333 -0.60 -25.70 13.33
CA LEU A 333 -1.74 -25.34 14.16
C LEU A 333 -1.67 -25.97 15.56
N ALA A 334 -1.10 -27.16 15.67
CA ALA A 334 -1.13 -27.97 16.88
C ALA A 334 -0.67 -27.27 18.16
N PRO A 335 0.45 -26.50 18.21
CA PRO A 335 0.89 -25.84 19.44
C PRO A 335 -0.14 -24.84 19.97
N ARG A 336 -0.78 -24.08 19.08
CA ARG A 336 -1.77 -23.06 19.46
C ARG A 336 -3.04 -23.69 19.99
N LEU A 337 -3.50 -24.75 19.31
CA LEU A 337 -4.69 -25.48 19.71
C LEU A 337 -4.49 -26.25 21.03
N LEU A 338 -3.27 -26.73 21.28
CA LEU A 338 -2.93 -27.40 22.52
C LEU A 338 -2.90 -26.41 23.69
N GLU A 339 -2.34 -25.21 23.47
CA GLU A 339 -2.32 -24.15 24.48
C GLU A 339 -3.75 -23.74 24.89
N GLU A 340 -4.67 -23.60 23.93
CA GLU A 340 -6.08 -23.31 24.23
C GLU A 340 -6.82 -24.48 24.87
N LEU A 341 -6.47 -25.73 24.52
CA LEU A 341 -7.04 -26.91 25.18
C LEU A 341 -6.61 -27.01 26.65
N MET A 342 -5.43 -26.50 26.99
CA MET A 342 -4.90 -26.50 28.36
C MET A 342 -5.47 -25.38 29.24
N LYS A 343 -6.04 -24.33 28.64
CA LYS A 343 -6.62 -23.19 29.36
C LYS A 343 -8.04 -23.50 29.85
#